data_AF-A0A560KWK5-F1
#
_entry.id   AF-A0A560KWK5-F1
#
_cell.length_a   1.000
_cell.length_b   1.000
_cell.length_c   1.000
_cell.angle_alpha   90.00
_cell.angle_beta   90.00
_cell.angle_gamma   90.00
#
_symmetry.space_group_name_H-M   'P 1'
#
loop_
_entity.id
_entity.type
_entity.pdbx_description
1 polymer ?
#
loop_
_entity_poly.entity_id
_entity_poly.type
_entity_poly.pdbx_seq_one_letter_code
_entity_poly.pdbx_strand_id
1 'polypeptide(L)'
;MPGHPAIRIGAAHKKKFEDWLRAIFAEQGIADPLKLARQILLLLDGSFAVVQLHRDASYMETAGEAARTLIETALKKPGRKRG
;
A
#
# COMPACT_ATOMS: atom_id res chain seq x y z
N MET A 1 -18.39 17.24 -11.79
CA MET A 1 -19.62 16.74 -11.13
C MET A 1 -19.39 16.65 -9.64
N PRO A 2 -20.27 17.19 -8.78
CA PRO A 2 -20.29 16.82 -7.36
C PRO A 2 -20.56 15.31 -7.30
N GLY A 3 -19.57 14.54 -6.85
CA GLY A 3 -19.51 13.09 -7.10
C GLY A 3 -20.64 12.30 -6.45
N HIS A 4 -21.15 11.30 -7.19
CA HIS A 4 -22.13 10.31 -6.72
C HIS A 4 -21.77 9.80 -5.31
N PRO A 5 -22.72 9.69 -4.36
CA PRO A 5 -22.43 9.33 -2.96
C PRO A 5 -21.55 8.08 -2.79
N ALA A 6 -21.70 7.08 -3.67
CA ALA A 6 -20.87 5.88 -3.68
C ALA A 6 -19.37 6.17 -3.90
N ILE A 7 -19.03 7.11 -4.80
CA ILE A 7 -17.63 7.50 -5.08
C ILE A 7 -17.00 8.14 -3.84
N ARG A 8 -17.76 8.99 -3.14
CA ARG A 8 -17.29 9.65 -1.90
C ARG A 8 -17.02 8.63 -0.79
N ILE A 9 -17.91 7.65 -0.61
CA ILE A 9 -17.78 6.60 0.40
C ILE A 9 -16.57 5.71 0.08
N GLY A 10 -16.42 5.28 -1.18
CA GLY A 10 -15.27 4.48 -1.62
C GLY A 10 -13.94 5.20 -1.42
N ALA A 11 -13.85 6.48 -1.79
CA ALA A 11 -12.65 7.29 -1.58
C ALA A 11 -12.31 7.44 -0.08
N ALA A 12 -13.32 7.67 0.77
CA ALA A 12 -13.13 7.78 2.21
C ALA A 12 -12.62 6.45 2.82
N HIS A 13 -13.13 5.31 2.36
CA HIS A 13 -12.65 4.00 2.83
C HIS A 13 -11.17 3.77 2.47
N LYS A 14 -10.78 4.01 1.22
CA LYS A 14 -9.37 3.91 0.79
C LYS A 14 -8.45 4.84 1.57
N LYS A 15 -8.91 6.06 1.86
CA LYS A 15 -8.16 7.02 2.66
C LYS A 15 -7.95 6.55 4.10
N LYS A 16 -8.99 5.99 4.73
CA LYS A 16 -8.86 5.39 6.08
C LYS A 16 -7.86 4.24 6.10
N PHE A 17 -7.85 3.40 5.07
CA PHE A 17 -6.89 2.31 4.96
C PHE A 17 -5.45 2.82 4.78
N GLU A 18 -5.23 3.83 3.93
CA GLU A 18 -3.93 4.49 3.78
C GLU A 18 -3.45 5.08 5.13
N ASP A 19 -4.32 5.80 5.83
CA ASP A 19 -3.98 6.44 7.10
C ASP A 19 -3.68 5.41 8.20
N TRP A 20 -4.39 4.27 8.20
CA TRP A 20 -4.12 3.15 9.10
C TRP A 20 -2.76 2.49 8.83
N LEU A 21 -2.44 2.18 7.57
CA LEU A 21 -1.12 1.65 7.20
C LEU A 21 0.00 2.62 7.55
N ARG A 22 -0.20 3.92 7.27
CA ARG A 22 0.76 4.97 7.64
C ARG A 22 1.02 4.97 9.14
N ALA A 23 -0.02 4.86 9.97
CA ALA A 23 0.12 4.83 11.43
C ALA A 23 0.97 3.62 11.87
N ILE A 24 0.67 2.42 11.37
CA ILE A 24 1.47 1.21 11.65
C ILE A 24 2.93 1.42 11.26
N PHE A 25 3.20 1.90 10.05
CA PHE A 25 4.58 2.11 9.58
C PHE A 25 5.33 3.18 10.38
N ALA A 26 4.63 4.23 10.82
CA ALA A 26 5.20 5.25 11.68
C ALA A 26 5.58 4.70 13.06
N GLU A 27 4.74 3.84 13.65
CA GLU A 27 5.03 3.15 14.91
C GLU A 27 6.26 2.24 14.81
N GLN A 28 6.52 1.66 13.63
CA GLN A 28 7.73 0.87 13.36
C GLN A 28 8.99 1.71 13.05
N GLY A 29 8.88 3.05 13.06
CA GLY A 29 10.01 3.95 12.79
C GLY A 29 10.48 3.95 11.34
N ILE A 30 9.61 3.58 10.39
CA ILE A 30 9.91 3.65 8.96
C ILE A 30 10.09 5.12 8.55
N ALA A 31 11.13 5.41 7.78
CA ALA A 31 11.52 6.79 7.45
C ALA A 31 10.48 7.57 6.63
N ASP A 32 9.77 6.88 5.71
CA ASP A 32 8.69 7.47 4.91
C ASP A 32 7.44 6.57 4.94
N PRO A 33 6.67 6.63 6.05
CA PRO A 33 5.56 5.70 6.28
C PRO A 33 4.38 5.97 5.34
N LEU A 34 4.19 7.22 4.91
CA LEU A 34 3.12 7.59 3.97
C LEU A 34 3.41 7.06 2.57
N LYS A 35 4.66 7.18 2.10
CA LYS A 35 5.04 6.61 0.80
C LYS A 35 4.85 5.09 0.78
N LEU A 36 5.28 4.39 1.82
CA LEU A 36 5.10 2.94 1.89
C LEU A 36 3.62 2.57 1.90
N ALA A 37 2.79 3.24 2.70
CA ALA A 37 1.33 3.01 2.72
C ALA A 37 0.69 3.16 1.33
N ARG A 38 1.09 4.19 0.57
CA ARG A 38 0.64 4.39 -0.81
C ARG A 38 1.09 3.29 -1.75
N GLN A 39 2.33 2.84 -1.63
CA GLN A 39 2.83 1.72 -2.45
C GLN A 39 2.02 0.45 -2.20
N ILE A 40 1.72 0.13 -0.93
CA ILE A 40 0.87 -1.03 -0.59
C ILE A 40 -0.54 -0.87 -1.15
N LEU A 41 -1.16 0.31 -1.00
CA LEU A 41 -2.49 0.58 -1.55
C LEU A 41 -2.52 0.46 -3.07
N LEU A 42 -1.50 0.94 -3.77
CA LEU A 42 -1.38 0.82 -5.23
C LEU A 42 -1.24 -0.64 -5.69
N LEU A 43 -0.45 -1.44 -4.97
CA LEU A 43 -0.32 -2.87 -5.27
C LEU A 43 -1.66 -3.61 -5.10
N LEU A 44 -2.39 -3.30 -4.02
CA LEU A 44 -3.70 -3.87 -3.73
C LEU A 44 -4.75 -3.46 -4.78
N ASP A 45 -4.85 -2.17 -5.10
CA ASP A 45 -5.79 -1.67 -6.10
C ASP A 45 -5.46 -2.21 -7.50
N GLY A 46 -4.17 -2.24 -7.84
CA GLY A 46 -3.69 -2.75 -9.13
C GLY A 46 -3.98 -4.24 -9.29
N SER A 47 -3.72 -5.06 -8.26
CA SER A 47 -4.03 -6.49 -8.32
C SER A 47 -5.54 -6.73 -8.44
N PHE A 48 -6.39 -5.99 -7.72
CA PHE A 48 -7.84 -6.10 -7.88
C PHE A 48 -8.30 -5.77 -9.31
N ALA A 49 -7.72 -4.75 -9.94
CA ALA A 49 -8.07 -4.40 -11.32
C ALA A 49 -7.71 -5.52 -12.30
N VAL A 50 -6.54 -6.13 -12.13
CA VAL A 50 -6.01 -7.16 -13.04
C VAL A 50 -6.69 -8.52 -12.83
N VAL A 51 -6.94 -8.95 -11.58
CA VAL A 51 -7.67 -10.19 -11.28
C VAL A 51 -9.10 -10.17 -11.82
N GLN A 52 -9.78 -9.01 -11.77
CA GLN A 52 -11.13 -8.89 -12.32
C GLN A 52 -11.17 -9.13 -13.83
N LEU A 53 -10.09 -8.78 -14.55
CA LEU A 53 -9.97 -8.95 -15.99
C LEU A 53 -9.54 -10.37 -16.37
N HIS A 54 -8.47 -10.87 -15.74
CA HIS A 54 -7.84 -12.13 -16.15
C HIS A 54 -8.34 -13.36 -15.38
N ARG A 55 -9.07 -13.18 -14.28
CA ARG A 55 -9.58 -14.26 -13.41
C ARG A 55 -8.48 -15.19 -12.88
N ASP A 56 -7.29 -14.63 -12.73
CA ASP A 56 -6.09 -15.34 -12.28
C ASP A 56 -5.68 -14.81 -10.91
N ALA A 57 -5.73 -15.68 -9.89
CA ALA A 57 -5.41 -15.30 -8.52
C ALA A 57 -3.91 -15.03 -8.30
N SER A 58 -3.02 -15.50 -9.19
CA SER A 58 -1.57 -15.32 -9.06
C SER A 58 -1.16 -13.85 -9.01
N TYR A 59 -1.91 -12.94 -9.64
CA TYR A 59 -1.67 -11.50 -9.54
C TYR A 59 -1.80 -10.94 -8.11
N MET A 60 -2.67 -11.53 -7.28
CA MET A 60 -2.77 -11.16 -5.86
C MET A 60 -1.55 -11.66 -5.07
N GLU A 61 -1.11 -12.89 -5.36
CA GLU A 61 0.08 -13.49 -4.75
C GLU A 61 1.33 -12.67 -5.07
N THR A 62 1.55 -12.35 -6.35
CA THR A 62 2.67 -11.52 -6.81
C THR A 62 2.63 -10.11 -6.19
N ALA A 63 1.46 -9.49 -6.06
CA ALA A 63 1.33 -8.20 -5.38
C ALA A 63 1.69 -8.30 -3.89
N GLY A 64 1.31 -9.39 -3.23
CA GLY A 64 1.70 -9.68 -1.85
C GLY A 64 3.21 -9.85 -1.65
N GLU A 65 3.87 -10.56 -2.57
CA GLU A 65 5.33 -10.73 -2.56
C GLU A 65 6.07 -9.39 -2.74
N ALA A 66 5.59 -8.56 -3.66
CA ALA A 66 6.13 -7.22 -3.87
C ALA A 66 5.93 -6.32 -2.64
N ALA A 67 4.73 -6.35 -2.04
CA ALA A 67 4.42 -5.63 -0.82
C ALA A 67 5.34 -6.04 0.33
N ARG A 68 5.54 -7.35 0.52
CA ARG A 68 6.46 -7.90 1.51
C ARG A 68 7.88 -7.38 1.32
N THR A 69 8.39 -7.42 0.09
CA THR A 69 9.74 -6.96 -0.25
C THR A 69 9.92 -5.47 0.09
N LEU A 70 8.93 -4.63 -0.20
CA LEU A 70 8.95 -3.21 0.14
C LEU A 70 8.98 -2.98 1.66
N ILE A 71 8.16 -3.71 2.41
CA ILE A 71 8.11 -3.62 3.88
C ILE A 71 9.45 -4.07 4.48
N GLU A 72 9.98 -5.21 4.08
CA GLU A 72 11.27 -5.73 4.56
C GLU A 72 12.41 -4.76 4.24
N THR A 73 12.38 -4.12 3.07
CA THR A 73 13.37 -3.11 2.68
C THR A 73 13.25 -1.85 3.54
N ALA A 74 12.03 -1.38 3.82
CA ALA A 74 11.79 -0.20 4.64
C ALA A 74 12.18 -0.41 6.12
N LEU A 75 12.05 -1.63 6.63
CA LEU A 75 12.46 -2.01 7.99
C LEU A 75 13.98 -2.09 8.17
N LYS A 76 14.73 -2.38 7.10
CA LYS A 76 16.19 -2.33 7.11
C LYS A 76 16.61 -0.86 7.24
N LYS A 77 16.98 -0.42 8.45
CA LYS A 77 17.55 0.93 8.68
C LYS A 77 18.63 1.19 7.63
N PRO A 78 18.65 2.36 6.96
CA PRO A 78 19.78 2.71 6.12
C PRO A 78 21.02 2.67 7.02
N GLY A 79 21.94 1.74 6.70
CA GLY A 79 23.17 1.59 7.46
C GLY A 79 23.80 2.96 7.63
N ARG A 80 24.02 3.37 8.88
CA ARG A 80 24.78 4.56 9.23
C ARG A 80 26.03 4.55 8.35
N LYS A 81 26.13 5.45 7.37
CA LYS A 81 27.41 5.70 6.69
C LYS A 81 28.39 6.00 7.82
N ARG A 82 29.32 5.07 8.06
CA ARG A 82 30.49 5.30 8.91
C ARG A 82 31.27 6.41 8.21
N GLY A 83 31.05 7.64 8.65
CA GLY A 83 32.03 8.72 8.53
C GLY A 83 33.10 8.55 9.59
#